data_AF-A0A1I8BVE6-F1
#
_entry.id   AF-A0A1I8BVE6-F1
#
_cell.length_a   1.000
_cell.length_b   1.000
_cell.length_c   1.000
_cell.angle_alpha   90.00
_cell.angle_beta   90.00
_cell.angle_gamma   90.00
#
_symmetry.space_group_name_H-M   'P 1'
#
loop_
_entity.id
_entity.type
_entity.pdbx_description
1 polymer ?
#
loop_
_entity_poly.entity_id
_entity_poly.type
_entity_poly.pdbx_seq_one_letter_code
_entity_poly.pdbx_strand_id
1 'polypeptide(L)'
;MNNSLNQQNSSSRRLFFPFISSTSPAISSTTESSERQKQLKTQQKNNQQSSRLNNSRRNYSSNSSLFAAIFASLCVFAVHLPAVAGLACYETVNGKITIVQNDAWHYCALVPATIVGKEMVNGSQFGIGAENDMLGMYNNAFALSQEEYRILTVCIYERYDFSRFLTMMKPDMAVEFAFRCVCNYDLCNSEPTFSAYLSAIKSESFARR
;
A
#
# COMPACT_ATOMS: atom_id res chain seq x y z
N MET A 1 16.93 55.73 21.63
CA MET A 1 15.64 55.39 20.98
C MET A 1 15.40 53.91 21.22
N ASN A 2 14.54 53.62 22.18
CA ASN A 2 14.20 52.27 22.64
C ASN A 2 13.13 51.69 21.72
N ASN A 3 13.27 50.42 21.33
CA ASN A 3 12.11 49.60 20.99
C ASN A 3 12.35 48.17 21.49
N SER A 4 11.57 47.82 22.49
CA SER A 4 11.55 46.53 23.19
C SER A 4 10.98 45.43 22.31
N LEU A 5 11.67 44.28 22.36
CA LEU A 5 11.15 42.97 22.03
C LEU A 5 9.91 42.67 22.87
N ASN A 6 8.84 42.19 22.24
CA ASN A 6 7.72 41.56 22.93
C ASN A 6 7.59 40.11 22.45
N GLN A 7 7.81 39.22 23.40
CA GLN A 7 7.85 37.77 23.29
C GLN A 7 6.48 37.26 23.77
N GLN A 8 5.71 36.59 22.92
CA GLN A 8 4.46 35.93 23.32
C GLN A 8 4.49 34.44 22.98
N ASN A 9 4.97 33.69 23.98
CA ASN A 9 4.28 32.58 24.62
C ASN A 9 3.11 31.93 23.84
N SER A 10 3.30 30.70 23.35
CA SER A 10 2.20 29.83 22.92
C SER A 10 2.18 28.56 23.76
N SER A 11 1.14 28.47 24.58
CA SER A 11 0.86 27.39 25.52
C SER A 11 0.61 26.05 24.81
N SER A 12 1.38 25.06 25.24
CA SER A 12 1.21 23.65 24.95
C SER A 12 -0.13 23.13 25.51
N ARG A 13 -1.07 22.74 24.64
CA ARG A 13 -2.21 21.89 25.01
C ARG A 13 -1.94 20.48 24.50
N ARG A 14 -1.52 19.60 25.41
CA ARG A 14 -1.53 18.14 25.20
C ARG A 14 -2.95 17.65 25.47
N LEU A 15 -3.63 17.18 24.43
CA LEU A 15 -4.82 16.35 24.59
C LEU A 15 -4.37 14.88 24.62
N PHE A 16 -4.43 14.31 25.81
CA PHE A 16 -4.38 12.87 26.05
C PHE A 16 -5.66 12.24 25.49
N PHE A 17 -5.52 11.25 24.62
CA PHE A 17 -6.58 10.29 24.33
C PHE A 17 -6.19 8.92 24.92
N PRO A 18 -7.08 8.26 25.68
CA PRO A 18 -6.82 6.94 26.21
C PRO A 18 -6.98 5.87 25.13
N PHE A 19 -5.99 4.97 25.06
CA PHE A 19 -6.07 3.69 24.37
C PHE A 19 -7.14 2.82 25.05
N ILE A 20 -8.19 2.46 24.33
CA ILE A 20 -9.14 1.42 24.75
C ILE A 20 -8.66 0.10 24.14
N SER A 21 -8.03 -0.74 24.95
CA SER A 21 -7.83 -2.16 24.67
C SER A 21 -9.17 -2.88 24.81
N SER A 22 -9.72 -3.40 23.70
CA SER A 22 -10.79 -4.39 23.76
C SER A 22 -10.22 -5.78 23.55
N THR A 23 -10.00 -6.47 24.66
CA THR A 23 -9.93 -7.94 24.73
C THR A 23 -11.28 -8.54 24.32
N SER A 24 -11.28 -9.63 23.57
CA SER A 24 -12.42 -10.53 23.47
C SER A 24 -11.97 -11.98 23.47
N PRO A 25 -12.84 -12.89 23.96
CA PRO A 25 -12.42 -14.05 24.72
C PRO A 25 -12.29 -15.32 23.88
N ALA A 26 -11.42 -16.20 24.35
CA ALA A 26 -11.39 -17.61 23.97
C ALA A 26 -12.66 -18.32 24.47
N ILE A 27 -13.40 -18.92 23.56
CA ILE A 27 -14.49 -19.84 23.87
C ILE A 27 -13.93 -21.27 23.79
N SER A 28 -13.75 -21.85 24.97
CA SER A 28 -13.59 -23.28 25.19
C SER A 28 -14.96 -23.96 25.04
N SER A 29 -15.02 -25.04 24.27
CA SER A 29 -16.08 -26.03 24.41
C SER A 29 -15.49 -27.43 24.32
N THR A 30 -15.46 -28.06 25.48
CA THR A 30 -15.36 -29.50 25.70
C THR A 30 -16.65 -30.17 25.26
N THR A 31 -16.57 -31.32 24.58
CA THR A 31 -17.64 -32.30 24.60
C THR A 31 -17.06 -33.70 24.46
N GLU A 32 -16.89 -34.32 25.62
CA GLU A 32 -16.84 -35.77 25.81
C GLU A 32 -18.13 -36.44 25.27
N SER A 33 -18.00 -37.75 25.05
CA SER A 33 -19.08 -38.73 24.86
C SER A 33 -19.57 -38.94 23.43
N SER A 34 -18.83 -39.75 22.67
CA SER A 34 -19.43 -40.49 21.54
C SER A 34 -18.70 -41.80 21.26
N GLU A 35 -18.62 -42.68 22.28
CA GLU A 35 -18.00 -44.01 22.13
C GLU A 35 -18.96 -45.19 22.37
N ARG A 36 -20.28 -44.95 22.37
CA ARG A 36 -21.30 -46.03 22.49
C ARG A 36 -22.39 -46.02 21.42
N GLN A 37 -22.11 -45.54 20.20
CA GLN A 37 -23.03 -45.68 19.05
C GLN A 37 -22.44 -46.41 17.83
N LYS A 38 -21.26 -47.02 17.95
CA LYS A 38 -20.56 -47.66 16.82
C LYS A 38 -20.89 -49.15 16.57
N GLN A 39 -21.78 -49.79 17.34
CA GLN A 39 -21.97 -51.25 17.20
C GLN A 39 -23.37 -51.74 16.81
N LEU A 40 -24.37 -50.88 16.58
CA LEU A 40 -25.70 -51.31 16.12
C LEU A 40 -26.11 -50.84 14.71
N LYS A 41 -25.27 -50.07 14.00
CA LYS A 41 -25.55 -49.61 12.62
C LYS A 41 -24.87 -50.42 11.51
N THR A 42 -24.20 -51.52 11.85
CA THR A 42 -23.42 -52.32 10.88
C THR A 42 -24.22 -53.47 10.25
N GLN A 43 -25.41 -53.84 10.75
CA GLN A 43 -26.18 -54.97 10.20
C GLN A 43 -27.38 -54.60 9.32
N GLN A 44 -27.81 -53.33 9.24
CA GLN A 44 -28.87 -52.91 8.29
C GLN A 44 -28.34 -52.39 6.94
N LYS A 45 -27.01 -52.31 6.76
CA LYS A 45 -26.39 -51.71 5.58
C LYS A 45 -26.34 -52.61 4.33
N ASN A 46 -26.53 -53.93 4.47
CA ASN A 46 -26.28 -54.86 3.36
C ASN A 46 -27.51 -55.27 2.53
N ASN A 47 -28.74 -55.01 2.99
CA ASN A 47 -29.95 -55.42 2.24
C ASN A 47 -30.67 -54.29 1.47
N GLN A 48 -30.20 -53.04 1.56
CA GLN A 48 -30.74 -51.91 0.79
C GLN A 48 -29.86 -51.47 -0.39
N GLN A 49 -28.74 -52.17 -0.64
CA GLN A 49 -27.73 -51.73 -1.62
C GLN A 49 -27.91 -52.33 -3.02
N SER A 50 -28.63 -53.45 -3.18
CA SER A 50 -28.82 -54.09 -4.50
C SER A 50 -30.02 -53.55 -5.31
N SER A 51 -30.98 -52.86 -4.71
CA SER A 51 -32.17 -52.35 -5.43
C SER A 51 -32.03 -50.89 -5.92
N ARG A 52 -30.99 -50.16 -5.52
CA ARG A 52 -30.76 -48.75 -5.92
C ARG A 52 -29.85 -48.57 -7.13
N LEU A 53 -29.16 -49.62 -7.59
CA LEU A 53 -28.19 -49.50 -8.69
C LEU A 53 -28.79 -49.56 -10.09
N ASN A 54 -30.03 -50.02 -10.27
CA ASN A 54 -30.65 -50.10 -11.61
C ASN A 54 -31.58 -48.94 -11.98
N ASN A 55 -32.00 -48.10 -11.03
CA ASN A 55 -32.89 -46.96 -11.33
C ASN A 55 -32.17 -45.60 -11.45
N SER A 56 -30.87 -45.52 -11.15
CA SER A 56 -30.08 -44.27 -11.32
C SER A 56 -29.44 -44.10 -12.70
N ARG A 57 -29.59 -45.07 -13.62
CA ARG A 57 -28.95 -45.01 -14.94
C ARG A 57 -29.76 -44.35 -16.05
N ARG A 58 -31.03 -43.96 -15.81
CA ARG A 58 -31.87 -43.32 -16.84
C ARG A 58 -32.01 -41.79 -16.74
N ASN A 59 -31.55 -41.15 -15.66
CA ASN A 59 -31.66 -39.68 -15.51
C ASN A 59 -30.30 -38.94 -15.58
N TYR A 60 -29.21 -39.64 -15.88
CA TYR A 60 -27.85 -39.06 -15.94
C TYR A 60 -27.41 -38.65 -17.36
N SER A 61 -28.35 -38.38 -18.26
CA SER A 61 -28.04 -38.03 -19.67
C SER A 61 -28.53 -36.65 -20.11
N SER A 62 -29.22 -35.87 -19.26
CA SER A 62 -29.82 -34.60 -19.68
C SER A 62 -29.18 -33.34 -19.09
N ASN A 63 -28.39 -33.46 -18.01
CA ASN A 63 -27.83 -32.30 -17.30
C ASN A 63 -26.31 -32.12 -17.49
N SER A 64 -25.63 -33.05 -18.18
CA SER A 64 -24.17 -33.02 -18.36
C SER A 64 -23.69 -31.93 -19.33
N SER A 65 -24.52 -31.51 -20.28
CA SER A 65 -24.16 -30.47 -21.26
C SER A 65 -24.21 -29.05 -20.68
N LEU A 66 -25.08 -28.82 -19.69
CA LEU A 66 -25.31 -27.49 -19.10
C LEU A 66 -24.19 -27.09 -18.14
N PHE A 67 -23.65 -28.04 -17.36
CA PHE A 67 -22.47 -27.80 -16.52
C PHE A 67 -21.19 -27.60 -17.34
N ALA A 68 -21.04 -28.30 -18.48
CA ALA A 68 -19.89 -28.11 -19.36
C ALA A 68 -19.87 -26.73 -20.03
N ALA A 69 -21.04 -26.20 -20.42
CA ALA A 69 -21.16 -24.86 -21.00
C ALA A 69 -20.83 -23.74 -19.99
N ILE A 70 -21.22 -23.90 -18.72
CA ILE A 70 -20.92 -22.92 -17.67
C ILE A 70 -19.41 -22.91 -17.35
N PHE A 71 -18.77 -24.07 -17.26
CA PHE A 71 -17.32 -24.17 -17.04
C PHE A 71 -16.51 -23.60 -18.22
N ALA A 72 -16.93 -23.86 -19.47
CA ALA A 72 -16.28 -23.29 -20.65
C ALA A 72 -16.39 -21.76 -20.68
N SER A 73 -17.54 -21.19 -20.28
CA SER A 73 -17.74 -19.74 -20.20
C SER A 73 -16.87 -19.10 -19.09
N LEU A 74 -16.76 -19.73 -17.91
CA LEU A 74 -15.93 -19.21 -16.81
C LEU A 74 -14.43 -19.20 -17.14
N CYS A 75 -13.94 -20.14 -17.95
CA CYS A 75 -12.55 -20.17 -18.39
C CYS A 75 -12.20 -19.03 -19.37
N VAL A 76 -13.15 -18.54 -20.17
CA VAL A 76 -12.91 -17.43 -21.10
C VAL A 76 -12.77 -16.09 -20.35
N PHE A 77 -13.49 -15.91 -19.23
CA PHE A 77 -13.37 -14.69 -18.42
C PHE A 77 -12.07 -14.60 -17.62
N ALA A 78 -11.42 -15.71 -17.28
CA ALA A 78 -10.18 -15.72 -16.50
C ALA A 78 -8.94 -15.20 -17.27
N VAL A 79 -8.98 -15.20 -18.61
CA VAL A 79 -7.85 -14.78 -19.47
C VAL A 79 -7.80 -13.26 -19.67
N HIS A 80 -8.82 -12.52 -19.22
CA HIS A 80 -8.89 -11.07 -19.34
C HIS A 80 -8.74 -10.33 -18.01
N LEU A 81 -8.14 -10.96 -16.99
CA LEU A 81 -7.64 -10.17 -15.86
C LEU A 81 -6.55 -9.24 -16.42
N PRO A 82 -6.79 -7.92 -16.48
CA PRO A 82 -5.72 -7.01 -16.86
C PRO A 82 -4.59 -7.27 -15.87
N ALA A 83 -3.40 -7.57 -16.39
CA ALA A 83 -2.21 -7.45 -15.57
C ALA A 83 -2.30 -6.07 -14.93
N VAL A 84 -2.41 -6.02 -13.60
CA VAL A 84 -2.44 -4.76 -12.87
C VAL A 84 -1.09 -4.13 -13.18
N ALA A 85 -1.08 -3.20 -14.14
CA ALA A 85 0.13 -2.56 -14.57
C ALA A 85 0.70 -1.84 -13.36
N GLY A 86 1.87 -2.27 -12.90
CA GLY A 86 2.58 -1.59 -11.84
C GLY A 86 2.86 -0.15 -12.18
N LEU A 87 3.10 0.64 -11.14
CA LEU A 87 3.41 2.05 -11.27
C LEU A 87 4.73 2.23 -12.03
N ALA A 88 4.73 3.06 -13.06
CA ALA A 88 5.93 3.44 -13.78
C ALA A 88 6.52 4.71 -13.17
N CYS A 89 7.79 4.68 -12.77
CA CYS A 89 8.50 5.81 -12.18
C CYS A 89 9.80 6.08 -12.92
N TYR A 90 10.30 7.31 -12.82
CA TYR A 90 11.69 7.60 -13.14
C TYR A 90 12.60 7.16 -11.99
N GLU A 91 13.69 6.47 -12.33
CA GLU A 91 14.74 6.07 -11.41
C GLU A 91 16.09 6.64 -11.84
N THR A 92 16.83 7.20 -10.88
CA THR A 92 18.22 7.65 -11.07
C THR A 92 19.19 6.53 -10.70
N VAL A 93 19.65 5.76 -11.69
CA VAL A 93 20.64 4.69 -11.49
C VAL A 93 21.99 5.14 -12.05
N ASN A 94 23.00 5.26 -11.19
CA ASN A 94 24.35 5.73 -11.57
C ASN A 94 24.36 7.08 -12.31
N GLY A 95 23.48 8.01 -11.87
CA GLY A 95 23.34 9.33 -12.50
C GLY A 95 22.58 9.34 -13.83
N LYS A 96 22.14 8.16 -14.33
CA LYS A 96 21.29 8.06 -15.51
C LYS A 96 19.83 7.90 -15.07
N ILE A 97 18.95 8.68 -15.68
CA ILE A 97 17.51 8.58 -15.47
C ILE A 97 16.93 7.53 -16.42
N THR A 98 16.19 6.56 -15.88
CA THR A 98 15.50 5.51 -16.64
C THR A 98 14.07 5.33 -16.16
N ILE A 99 13.16 4.95 -17.05
CA ILE A 99 11.80 4.57 -16.67
C ILE A 99 11.82 3.12 -16.21
N VAL A 100 11.33 2.87 -15.01
CA VAL A 100 11.23 1.55 -14.41
C VAL A 100 9.78 1.34 -13.98
N GLN A 101 9.26 0.14 -14.25
CA GLN A 101 7.91 -0.25 -13.87
C GLN A 101 7.99 -1.39 -12.85
N ASN A 102 7.25 -1.26 -11.76
CA ASN A 102 7.24 -2.26 -10.70
C ASN A 102 5.86 -2.33 -10.02
N ASP A 103 5.31 -3.54 -9.95
CA ASP A 103 3.99 -3.80 -9.37
C ASP A 103 3.96 -3.65 -7.85
N ALA A 104 5.12 -3.68 -7.19
CA ALA A 104 5.24 -3.47 -5.75
C ALA A 104 5.24 -2.00 -5.34
N TRP A 105 5.35 -1.07 -6.29
CA TRP A 105 5.40 0.36 -6.01
C TRP A 105 4.02 0.98 -5.90
N HIS A 106 3.86 1.82 -4.90
CA HIS A 106 2.64 2.59 -4.66
C HIS A 106 2.84 4.08 -4.96
N TYR A 107 4.09 4.56 -4.94
CA TYR A 107 4.42 5.95 -5.17
C TYR A 107 5.68 6.10 -6.01
N CYS A 108 5.78 7.20 -6.75
CA CYS A 108 7.06 7.71 -7.24
C CYS A 108 7.49 8.88 -6.35
N ALA A 109 8.80 9.02 -6.17
CA ALA A 109 9.41 10.04 -5.35
C ALA A 109 10.39 10.89 -6.16
N LEU A 110 10.48 12.16 -5.78
CA LEU A 110 11.45 13.14 -6.22
C LEU A 110 12.15 13.75 -5.01
N VAL A 111 13.46 13.61 -4.95
CA VAL A 111 14.35 14.41 -4.11
C VAL A 111 15.03 15.41 -5.04
N PRO A 112 14.69 16.70 -5.00
CA PRO A 112 15.31 17.69 -5.87
C PRO A 112 16.79 17.85 -5.51
N ALA A 113 17.61 18.24 -6.49
CA ALA A 113 18.99 18.59 -6.22
C ALA A 113 19.06 19.80 -5.28
N THR A 114 19.94 19.75 -4.27
CA THR A 114 20.07 20.81 -3.26
C THR A 114 21.53 21.23 -3.09
N ILE A 115 21.76 22.41 -2.52
CA ILE A 115 23.09 22.88 -2.15
C ILE A 115 23.21 22.72 -0.63
N VAL A 116 24.09 21.82 -0.18
CA VAL A 116 24.39 21.64 1.24
C VAL A 116 25.76 22.26 1.50
N GLY A 117 25.77 23.39 2.20
CA GLY A 117 26.99 24.17 2.40
C GLY A 117 27.51 24.78 1.08
N LYS A 118 28.58 24.21 0.53
CA LYS A 118 29.20 24.64 -0.75
C LYS A 118 29.16 23.56 -1.84
N GLU A 119 28.60 22.40 -1.53
CA GLU A 119 28.58 21.25 -2.43
C GLU A 119 27.17 21.05 -3.00
N MET A 120 27.10 20.76 -4.29
CA MET A 120 25.86 20.40 -4.95
C MET A 120 25.59 18.93 -4.68
N VAL A 121 24.49 18.64 -3.99
CA VAL A 121 23.98 17.29 -3.80
C VAL A 121 23.01 17.01 -4.95
N ASN A 122 23.33 15.98 -5.74
CA ASN A 122 22.48 15.58 -6.85
C ASN A 122 21.11 15.11 -6.33
N GLY A 123 20.05 15.50 -7.04
CA GLY A 123 18.72 14.99 -6.79
C GLY A 123 18.61 13.51 -7.16
N SER A 124 17.54 12.88 -6.70
CA SER A 124 17.21 11.51 -7.04
C SER A 124 15.73 11.35 -7.33
N GLN A 125 15.42 10.40 -8.21
CA GLN A 125 14.07 9.97 -8.54
C GLN A 125 14.03 8.46 -8.30
N PHE A 126 12.97 7.96 -7.68
CA PHE A 126 12.81 6.52 -7.42
C PHE A 126 11.37 6.11 -7.13
N GLY A 127 11.08 4.83 -7.28
CA GLY A 127 9.81 4.24 -6.85
C GLY A 127 9.83 3.83 -5.37
N ILE A 128 8.68 3.92 -4.71
CA ILE A 128 8.49 3.54 -3.30
C ILE A 128 7.45 2.43 -3.22
N GLY A 129 7.90 1.27 -2.72
CA GLY A 129 7.08 0.12 -2.34
C GLY A 129 7.09 -0.12 -0.82
N ALA A 130 6.43 -1.20 -0.39
CA ALA A 130 6.29 -1.56 1.02
C ALA A 130 7.63 -1.92 1.70
N GLU A 131 8.63 -2.27 0.90
CA GLU A 131 9.96 -2.68 1.34
C GLU A 131 10.91 -1.51 1.61
N ASN A 132 10.67 -0.33 1.01
CA ASN A 132 11.62 0.79 1.02
C ASN A 132 11.22 1.93 1.98
N ASP A 133 9.94 2.03 2.38
CA ASP A 133 9.48 3.13 3.25
C ASP A 133 8.22 2.77 4.07
N MET A 134 7.97 3.54 5.13
CA MET A 134 6.74 3.48 5.91
C MET A 134 5.59 4.15 5.16
N LEU A 135 4.89 3.37 4.34
CA LEU A 135 3.79 3.84 3.50
C LEU A 135 2.60 4.45 4.26
N GLY A 136 2.47 4.16 5.56
CA GLY A 136 1.32 4.54 6.38
C GLY A 136 1.02 6.05 6.39
N MET A 137 2.05 6.89 6.37
CA MET A 137 1.86 8.34 6.34
C MET A 137 1.28 8.82 5.00
N TYR A 138 1.76 8.29 3.89
CA TYR A 138 1.30 8.64 2.54
C TYR A 138 -0.12 8.14 2.29
N ASN A 139 -0.38 6.89 2.66
CA ASN A 139 -1.69 6.26 2.52
C ASN A 139 -2.78 7.11 3.16
N ASN A 140 -2.54 7.63 4.37
CA ASN A 140 -3.50 8.49 5.04
C ASN A 140 -3.71 9.81 4.30
N ALA A 141 -2.65 10.45 3.79
CA ALA A 141 -2.77 11.68 3.05
C ALA A 141 -3.57 11.46 1.75
N PHE A 142 -3.19 10.48 0.93
CA PHE A 142 -3.88 10.20 -0.32
C PHE A 142 -5.30 9.64 -0.10
N ALA A 143 -5.58 8.92 0.99
CA ALA A 143 -6.93 8.44 1.29
C ALA A 143 -7.92 9.56 1.66
N LEU A 144 -7.43 10.75 2.08
CA LEU A 144 -8.27 11.91 2.31
C LEU A 144 -8.75 12.58 1.01
N SER A 145 -8.29 12.13 -0.16
CA SER A 145 -8.74 12.67 -1.44
C SER A 145 -10.19 12.28 -1.71
N GLN A 146 -11.11 13.24 -1.61
CA GLN A 146 -12.46 13.11 -2.18
C GLN A 146 -12.39 13.33 -3.70
N GLU A 147 -13.42 12.89 -4.42
CA GLU A 147 -13.46 12.97 -5.90
C GLU A 147 -13.32 14.43 -6.39
N GLU A 148 -13.84 15.39 -5.62
CA GLU A 148 -13.76 16.82 -5.90
C GLU A 148 -12.40 17.45 -5.53
N TYR A 149 -11.69 16.87 -4.55
CA TYR A 149 -10.43 17.39 -4.02
C TYR A 149 -9.36 16.29 -3.99
N ARG A 150 -8.76 16.04 -5.15
CA ARG A 150 -7.71 15.03 -5.28
C ARG A 150 -6.33 15.56 -4.90
N ILE A 151 -5.69 14.91 -3.95
CA ILE A 151 -4.27 15.15 -3.64
C ILE A 151 -3.42 14.50 -4.72
N LEU A 152 -2.64 15.30 -5.46
CA LEU A 152 -1.76 14.81 -6.53
C LEU A 152 -0.36 14.49 -6.02
N THR A 153 0.12 15.26 -5.04
CA THR A 153 1.45 15.09 -4.47
C THR A 153 1.47 15.51 -3.02
N VAL A 154 2.36 14.88 -2.25
CA VAL A 154 2.70 15.27 -0.88
C VAL A 154 4.20 15.56 -0.85
N CYS A 155 4.57 16.77 -0.44
CA CYS A 155 5.97 17.14 -0.23
C CYS A 155 6.27 17.25 1.27
N ILE A 156 7.37 16.63 1.69
CA ILE A 156 7.76 16.50 3.09
C ILE A 156 9.14 17.08 3.26
N TYR A 157 9.29 17.88 4.31
CA TYR A 157 10.56 18.38 4.78
C TYR A 157 10.92 17.67 6.08
N GLU A 158 11.94 16.82 6.03
CA GLU A 158 12.38 15.97 7.14
C GLU A 158 13.68 16.52 7.72
N ARG A 159 13.79 16.49 9.05
CA ARG A 159 15.01 16.81 9.79
C ARG A 159 15.52 15.53 10.43
N TYR A 160 16.67 15.07 9.98
CA TYR A 160 17.38 13.95 10.58
C TYR A 160 18.37 14.46 11.61
N ASP A 161 18.31 13.91 12.82
CA ASP A 161 19.22 14.24 13.91
C ASP A 161 20.13 13.04 14.16
N PHE A 162 21.34 13.13 13.61
CA PHE A 162 22.42 12.17 13.77
C PHE A 162 23.36 12.50 14.92
N SER A 163 23.05 13.51 15.75
CA SER A 163 23.92 13.94 16.86
C SER A 163 24.35 12.77 17.74
N ARG A 164 23.46 11.82 18.00
CA ARG A 164 23.76 10.64 18.83
C ARG A 164 24.84 9.74 18.26
N PHE A 165 24.99 9.70 16.93
CA PHE A 165 25.94 8.82 16.25
C PHE A 165 27.22 9.56 15.80
N LEU A 166 27.11 10.85 15.44
CA LEU A 166 28.21 11.63 14.84
C LEU A 166 28.96 12.56 15.80
N THR A 167 28.56 12.59 17.07
CA THR A 167 29.13 13.48 18.12
C THR A 167 30.65 13.45 18.23
N MET A 168 31.30 12.31 17.94
CA MET A 168 32.76 12.19 18.04
C MET A 168 33.52 12.43 16.73
N MET A 169 32.88 12.30 15.56
CA MET A 169 33.59 12.37 14.28
C MET A 169 33.36 13.66 13.52
N LYS A 170 32.10 14.12 13.42
CA LYS A 170 31.72 15.30 12.62
C LYS A 170 30.48 15.99 13.20
N PRO A 171 30.64 16.82 14.26
CA PRO A 171 29.52 17.49 14.91
C PRO A 171 28.77 18.46 13.99
N ASP A 172 29.44 19.01 12.97
CA ASP A 172 28.82 19.92 11.99
C ASP A 172 27.82 19.20 11.05
N MET A 173 27.87 17.86 10.97
CA MET A 173 26.92 17.05 10.20
C MET A 173 25.90 16.33 11.09
N ALA A 174 25.75 16.77 12.34
CA ALA A 174 24.84 16.15 13.30
C ALA A 174 23.36 16.35 12.94
N VAL A 175 23.02 17.35 12.13
CA VAL A 175 21.66 17.59 11.66
C VAL A 175 21.64 17.70 10.14
N GLU A 176 20.86 16.84 9.51
CA GLU A 176 20.65 16.86 8.06
C GLU A 176 19.17 17.15 7.76
N PHE A 177 18.92 17.83 6.64
CA PHE A 177 17.58 18.12 6.17
C PHE A 177 17.38 17.47 4.81
N ALA A 178 16.26 16.76 4.65
CA ALA A 178 15.86 16.21 3.37
C ALA A 178 14.52 16.81 2.96
N PHE A 179 14.40 17.12 1.67
CA PHE A 179 13.13 17.49 1.08
C PHE A 179 12.78 16.48 0.00
N ARG A 180 11.59 15.91 0.05
CA ARG A 180 11.12 14.94 -0.93
C ARG A 180 9.64 15.15 -1.25
N CYS A 181 9.27 14.97 -2.50
CA CYS A 181 7.89 14.93 -2.95
C CYS A 181 7.52 13.52 -3.40
N VAL A 182 6.32 13.08 -3.07
CA VAL A 182 5.76 11.79 -3.50
C VAL A 182 4.45 11.99 -4.24
N CYS A 183 4.16 11.09 -5.17
CA CYS A 183 2.96 11.09 -6.01
C CYS A 183 2.58 9.65 -6.40
N ASN A 184 1.31 9.41 -6.66
CA ASN A 184 0.74 8.05 -6.82
C ASN A 184 0.22 7.77 -8.25
N TYR A 185 0.88 8.32 -9.27
CA TYR A 185 0.51 8.12 -10.67
C TYR A 185 1.75 8.03 -11.56
N ASP A 186 1.60 7.44 -12.74
CA ASP A 186 2.73 7.13 -13.61
C ASP A 186 3.54 8.36 -13.98
N LEU A 187 4.87 8.21 -13.88
CA LEU A 187 5.88 9.16 -14.33
C LEU A 187 5.76 10.55 -13.69
N CYS A 188 5.04 10.65 -12.57
CA CYS A 188 4.77 11.91 -11.89
C CYS A 188 6.05 12.60 -11.39
N ASN A 189 7.13 11.84 -11.21
CA ASN A 189 8.44 12.34 -10.81
C ASN A 189 9.37 12.68 -11.99
N SER A 190 8.83 13.03 -13.17
CA SER A 190 9.60 13.34 -14.38
C SER A 190 10.57 14.50 -14.22
N GLU A 191 10.18 15.49 -13.45
CA GLU A 191 10.92 16.74 -13.34
C GLU A 191 12.06 16.62 -12.34
N PRO A 192 13.31 16.98 -12.69
CA PRO A 192 14.47 16.84 -11.81
C PRO A 192 14.60 17.99 -10.80
N THR A 193 13.85 19.09 -10.99
CA THR A 193 13.87 20.26 -10.11
C THR A 193 12.51 20.50 -9.47
N PHE A 194 12.52 21.04 -8.26
CA PHE A 194 11.27 21.30 -7.54
C PHE A 194 10.36 22.30 -8.25
N SER A 195 10.93 23.37 -8.83
CA SER A 195 10.14 24.37 -9.56
C SER A 195 9.48 23.79 -10.80
N ALA A 196 10.19 22.96 -11.57
CA ALA A 196 9.63 22.31 -12.75
C ALA A 196 8.56 21.30 -12.34
N TYR A 197 8.81 20.51 -11.30
CA TYR A 197 7.86 19.56 -10.72
C TYR A 197 6.53 20.23 -10.31
N LEU A 198 6.60 21.33 -9.56
CA LEU A 198 5.39 22.08 -9.19
C LEU A 198 4.64 22.64 -10.40
N SER A 199 5.37 23.10 -11.43
CA SER A 199 4.76 23.60 -12.66
C SER A 199 4.05 22.48 -13.42
N ALA A 200 4.68 21.31 -13.53
CA ALA A 200 4.12 20.13 -14.19
C ALA A 200 2.83 19.69 -13.48
N ILE A 201 2.85 19.53 -12.16
CA ILE A 201 1.67 19.14 -11.37
C ILE A 201 0.55 20.17 -11.49
N LYS A 202 0.89 21.46 -11.43
CA LYS A 202 -0.10 22.52 -11.62
C LYS A 202 -0.76 22.42 -12.99
N SER A 203 0.02 22.25 -14.05
CA SER A 203 -0.52 22.11 -15.41
C SER A 203 -1.42 20.88 -15.56
N GLU A 204 -1.02 19.76 -14.96
CA GLU A 204 -1.77 18.52 -14.98
C GLU A 204 -3.08 18.59 -14.18
N SER A 205 -3.05 19.31 -13.05
CA SER A 205 -4.25 19.54 -12.24
C SER A 205 -5.35 20.29 -12.99
N PHE A 206 -4.97 21.13 -13.97
CA PHE A 206 -5.94 21.79 -14.85
C PHE A 206 -6.44 20.90 -15.97
N ALA A 207 -5.60 20.01 -16.51
CA ALA A 207 -5.97 19.12 -17.60
C ALA A 207 -6.93 18.00 -17.16
N ARG A 208 -6.97 17.66 -15.88
CA ARG A 208 -7.83 16.61 -15.31
C ARG A 208 -9.18 17.13 -14.77
N ARG A 209 -9.47 18.43 -14.89
CA ARG A 209 -10.80 19.01 -14.59
C ARG A 209 -11.63 19.11 -15.86
#